data_AF-A0A9E3W7L6-F1
#
_entry.id   AF-A0A9E3W7L6-F1
#
_cell.length_a   1.000
_cell.length_b   1.000
_cell.length_c   1.000
_cell.angle_alpha   90.00
_cell.angle_beta   90.00
_cell.angle_gamma   90.00
#
_symmetry.space_group_name_H-M   'P 1'
#
loop_
_entity.id
_entity.type
_entity.pdbx_description
1 polymer ?
#
loop_
_entity_poly.entity_id
_entity_poly.type
_entity_poly.pdbx_seq_one_letter_code
_entity_poly.pdbx_strand_id
1 'polypeptide(L)'
;METLETQRAEPPTADVLPVSGPIFHLYTPSATEQKALDFIQAYTETHDQPPTVHDIHAALGFRSASGTYQLLLRLEADDWLDCIDGAAPQLWRIRK
;
A
#
# COMPACT_ATOMS: atom_id res chain seq x y z
N MET A 1 -49.72 -5.79 -0.57
CA MET A 1 -48.72 -5.49 -1.60
C MET A 1 -48.07 -4.18 -1.20
N GLU A 2 -46.82 -4.20 -0.78
CA GLU A 2 -45.81 -3.18 -1.11
C GLU A 2 -44.47 -3.66 -0.58
N THR A 3 -43.60 -3.99 -1.54
CA THR A 3 -42.19 -4.33 -1.40
C THR A 3 -41.41 -3.08 -1.03
N LEU A 4 -40.78 -3.04 0.15
CA LEU A 4 -39.71 -2.10 0.43
C LEU A 4 -38.37 -2.82 0.46
N GLU A 5 -37.72 -2.71 -0.70
CA GLU A 5 -36.28 -2.52 -0.90
C GLU A 5 -35.33 -3.06 0.17
N THR A 6 -34.69 -4.17 -0.18
CA THR A 6 -33.35 -4.56 0.21
C THR A 6 -32.45 -3.32 0.32
N GLN A 7 -32.15 -2.95 1.56
CA GLN A 7 -31.11 -1.99 1.88
C GLN A 7 -29.78 -2.57 1.39
N ARG A 8 -29.28 -1.98 0.30
CA ARG A 8 -27.93 -2.19 -0.23
C ARG A 8 -26.95 -1.84 0.89
N ALA A 9 -26.19 -2.84 1.34
CA ALA A 9 -25.06 -2.66 2.23
C ALA A 9 -24.06 -1.71 1.55
N GLU A 10 -23.97 -0.48 2.05
CA GLU A 10 -22.81 0.37 1.78
C GLU A 10 -21.67 -0.11 2.68
N PRO A 11 -20.47 -0.42 2.14
CA PRO A 11 -19.33 -0.75 2.98
C PRO A 11 -18.95 0.49 3.81
N PRO A 12 -18.68 0.36 5.12
CA PRO A 12 -18.30 1.50 5.92
C PRO A 12 -17.00 2.10 5.40
N THR A 13 -17.07 3.40 5.15
CA THR A 13 -15.96 4.29 4.80
C THR A 13 -14.73 4.01 5.66
N ALA A 14 -13.61 3.76 4.98
CA ALA A 14 -12.29 3.53 5.53
C ALA A 14 -11.71 4.80 6.18
N ASP A 15 -12.02 5.04 7.45
CA ASP A 15 -11.30 6.02 8.29
C ASP A 15 -11.39 5.65 9.78
N VAL A 16 -10.82 4.51 10.15
CA VAL A 16 -10.48 4.20 11.54
C VAL A 16 -9.22 3.35 11.57
N LEU A 17 -8.10 3.91 12.03
CA LEU A 17 -7.14 3.14 12.80
C LEU A 17 -6.52 4.02 13.90
N PRO A 18 -6.87 3.80 15.18
CA PRO A 18 -6.14 4.34 16.30
C PRO A 18 -4.94 3.45 16.67
N VAL A 19 -3.84 4.12 17.01
CA VAL A 19 -2.79 3.81 18.01
C VAL A 19 -2.20 2.38 18.15
N SER A 20 -0.87 2.31 17.99
CA SER A 20 0.11 1.35 18.56
C SER A 20 -0.41 0.13 19.35
N GLY A 21 -0.14 -1.07 18.84
CA GLY A 21 -0.13 -2.34 19.58
C GLY A 21 0.20 -3.53 18.66
N PRO A 22 1.01 -4.54 19.07
CA PRO A 22 1.59 -5.49 18.13
C PRO A 22 0.86 -6.86 18.05
N ILE A 23 1.08 -7.52 16.91
CA ILE A 23 1.09 -8.97 16.63
C ILE A 23 -0.22 -9.62 16.09
N PHE A 24 -0.14 -9.97 14.79
CA PHE A 24 -0.96 -10.84 13.93
C PHE A 24 -2.18 -10.28 13.15
N HIS A 25 -1.88 -9.85 11.92
CA HIS A 25 -2.64 -10.03 10.66
C HIS A 25 -4.13 -9.66 10.59
N LEU A 26 -4.46 -8.40 10.87
CA LEU A 26 -5.59 -7.73 10.22
C LEU A 26 -5.17 -6.38 9.64
N TYR A 27 -3.93 -6.30 9.14
CA TYR A 27 -3.48 -5.13 8.41
C TYR A 27 -4.11 -5.12 7.02
N THR A 28 -5.24 -4.44 6.91
CA THR A 28 -5.79 -4.07 5.61
C THR A 28 -5.06 -2.80 5.17
N PRO A 29 -4.31 -2.83 4.06
CA PRO A 29 -3.68 -1.62 3.55
C PRO A 29 -4.75 -0.56 3.29
N SER A 30 -4.44 0.69 3.65
CA SER A 30 -5.28 1.83 3.32
C SER A 30 -5.43 1.97 1.80
N ALA A 31 -6.42 2.73 1.33
CA ALA A 31 -6.61 2.95 -0.10
C ALA A 31 -5.36 3.52 -0.79
N THR A 32 -4.54 4.29 -0.07
CA THR A 32 -3.28 4.84 -0.56
C THR A 32 -2.19 3.77 -0.65
N GLU A 33 -2.11 2.89 0.33
CA GLU A 33 -1.17 1.76 0.33
C GLU A 33 -1.51 0.73 -0.73
N GLN A 34 -2.80 0.44 -0.91
CA GLN A 34 -3.26 -0.42 -1.98
C GLN A 34 -2.86 0.14 -3.36
N LYS A 35 -2.96 1.46 -3.56
CA LYS A 35 -2.47 2.12 -4.77
C LYS A 35 -0.96 2.01 -4.93
N ALA A 36 -0.21 2.07 -3.83
CA ALA A 36 1.24 1.90 -3.87
C ALA A 36 1.61 0.48 -4.28
N LEU A 37 0.95 -0.53 -3.71
CA LEU A 37 1.10 -1.93 -4.09
C LEU A 37 0.75 -2.16 -5.55
N ASP A 38 -0.42 -1.70 -5.99
CA ASP A 38 -0.86 -1.81 -7.40
C ASP A 38 0.15 -1.19 -8.37
N PHE A 39 0.66 0.00 -8.04
CA PHE A 39 1.70 0.65 -8.83
C PHE A 39 3.01 -0.17 -8.85
N ILE A 40 3.47 -0.66 -7.71
CA ILE A 40 4.70 -1.46 -7.63
C ILE A 40 4.57 -2.74 -8.47
N GLN A 41 3.41 -3.38 -8.43
CA GLN A 41 3.14 -4.55 -9.26
C GLN A 41 3.20 -4.20 -10.75
N ALA A 42 2.41 -3.20 -11.18
CA ALA A 42 2.32 -2.81 -12.58
C ALA A 42 3.67 -2.33 -13.14
N TYR A 43 4.44 -1.60 -12.33
CA TYR A 43 5.77 -1.14 -12.70
C TYR A 43 6.73 -2.31 -12.90
N THR A 44 6.73 -3.28 -11.98
CA THR A 44 7.58 -4.47 -12.08
C THR A 44 7.20 -5.32 -13.31
N GLU A 45 5.91 -5.46 -13.61
CA GLU A 45 5.42 -6.18 -14.79
C GLU A 45 5.80 -5.46 -16.10
N THR A 46 5.90 -4.13 -16.10
CA THR A 46 6.21 -3.32 -17.30
C THR A 46 7.71 -3.19 -17.54
N HIS A 47 8.50 -3.02 -16.48
CA HIS A 47 9.92 -2.68 -16.56
C HIS A 47 10.86 -3.85 -16.23
N ASP A 48 10.32 -5.00 -15.79
CA ASP A 48 11.07 -6.16 -15.26
C ASP A 48 12.00 -5.79 -14.08
N GLN A 49 11.79 -4.61 -13.49
CA GLN A 49 12.58 -4.08 -12.39
C GLN A 49 11.66 -3.47 -11.33
N PRO A 50 11.91 -3.73 -10.03
CA PRO A 50 11.17 -3.08 -8.96
C PRO A 50 11.38 -1.55 -8.98
N PRO A 51 10.33 -0.76 -8.70
CA PRO A 51 10.45 0.69 -8.64
C PRO A 51 11.24 1.16 -7.41
N THR A 52 11.75 2.40 -7.51
CA THR A 52 12.41 3.08 -6.40
C THR A 52 11.39 3.87 -5.56
N VAL A 53 11.79 4.29 -4.36
CA VAL A 53 11.01 5.24 -3.54
C VAL A 53 10.64 6.50 -4.33
N HIS A 54 11.51 6.94 -5.25
CA HIS A 54 11.28 8.14 -6.04
C HIS A 54 10.21 7.93 -7.11
N ASP A 55 10.23 6.79 -7.81
CA ASP A 55 9.20 6.42 -8.78
C ASP A 55 7.83 6.28 -8.11
N ILE A 56 7.81 5.62 -6.96
CA ILE A 56 6.61 5.43 -6.14
C ILE A 56 6.09 6.80 -5.67
N HIS A 57 6.95 7.66 -5.14
CA HIS A 57 6.58 9.02 -4.72
C HIS A 57 6.02 9.85 -5.89
N ALA A 58 6.67 9.78 -7.06
CA ALA A 58 6.24 10.49 -8.26
C ALA A 58 4.87 10.01 -8.75
N ALA A 59 4.61 8.70 -8.68
CA ALA A 59 3.35 8.10 -9.10
C ALA A 59 2.19 8.37 -8.13
N LEU A 60 2.44 8.29 -6.82
CA LEU A 60 1.42 8.51 -5.79
C LEU A 60 1.17 9.99 -5.49
N GLY A 61 2.07 10.87 -5.90
CA GLY A 61 1.93 12.33 -5.69
C GLY A 61 1.93 12.71 -4.21
N PHE A 62 2.68 11.99 -3.38
CA PHE A 62 2.81 12.32 -1.96
C PHE A 62 3.40 13.73 -1.76
N ARG A 63 3.12 14.34 -0.61
CA ARG A 63 3.72 15.64 -0.23
C ARG A 63 5.23 15.55 0.04
N SER A 64 5.75 14.36 0.39
CA SER A 64 7.15 14.20 0.78
C SER A 64 7.63 12.77 0.55
N ALA A 65 8.85 12.63 0.05
CA ALA A 65 9.55 11.36 -0.13
C ALA A 65 9.74 10.60 1.20
N SER A 66 9.89 11.30 2.32
CA SER A 66 9.98 10.67 3.64
C SER A 66 8.68 9.98 4.06
N GLY A 67 7.52 10.56 3.69
CA GLY A 67 6.22 9.94 3.97
C GLY A 67 6.00 8.68 3.14
N THR A 68 6.40 8.71 1.87
CA THR A 68 6.43 7.52 1.02
C THR A 68 7.34 6.45 1.60
N TYR A 69 8.53 6.82 2.07
CA TYR A 69 9.47 5.88 2.68
C TYR A 69 8.89 5.21 3.94
N GLN A 70 8.26 5.98 4.84
CA GLN A 70 7.62 5.43 6.03
C GLN A 70 6.46 4.47 5.69
N LEU A 71 5.70 4.78 4.64
CA LEU A 71 4.63 3.91 4.16
C LEU A 71 5.20 2.59 3.63
N LEU A 72 6.30 2.63 2.88
CA LEU A 72 6.95 1.43 2.35
C LEU A 72 7.54 0.56 3.47
N LEU A 73 8.17 1.18 4.48
CA LEU A 73 8.63 0.48 5.68
C LEU A 73 7.49 -0.20 6.44
N ARG A 74 6.33 0.45 6.53
CA ARG A 74 5.16 -0.16 7.17
C ARG A 74 4.69 -1.38 6.40
N LEU A 75 4.58 -1.28 5.08
CA LEU A 75 4.23 -2.40 4.21
C LEU A 75 5.24 -3.55 4.26
N GLU A 76 6.52 -3.26 4.46
CA GLU A 76 7.56 -4.29 4.66
C GLU A 76 7.46 -4.95 6.04
N ALA A 77 7.22 -4.16 7.10
CA ALA A 77 6.97 -4.70 8.43
C ALA A 77 5.69 -5.56 8.50
N ASP A 78 4.69 -5.24 7.69
CA ASP A 78 3.44 -6.01 7.53
C ASP A 78 3.54 -7.12 6.46
N ASP A 79 4.76 -7.44 5.98
CA ASP A 79 5.05 -8.58 5.09
C ASP A 79 4.52 -8.45 3.64
N TRP A 80 4.04 -7.27 3.24
CA TRP A 80 3.53 -7.00 1.88
C TRP A 80 4.63 -6.66 0.87
N LEU A 81 5.70 -5.99 1.34
CA LEU A 81 6.82 -5.56 0.52
C LEU A 81 8.14 -6.10 1.04
N ASP A 82 9.12 -6.15 0.15
CA ASP A 82 10.49 -6.54 0.45
C ASP A 82 11.42 -5.46 -0.11
N CYS A 83 12.26 -4.89 0.76
CA CYS A 83 13.29 -3.93 0.36
C CYS A 83 14.52 -4.72 -0.12
N ILE A 84 14.94 -4.48 -1.36
CA ILE A 84 16.15 -5.11 -1.89
C ILE A 84 17.36 -4.34 -1.36
N ASP A 85 17.93 -4.89 -0.28
CA ASP A 85 19.16 -4.38 0.31
C ASP A 85 20.35 -4.45 -0.66
N GLY A 86 21.20 -3.42 -0.65
CA GLY A 86 22.36 -3.31 -1.54
C GLY A 86 22.12 -2.63 -2.89
N ALA A 87 20.87 -2.28 -3.23
CA ALA A 87 20.58 -1.40 -4.36
C ALA A 87 20.52 0.07 -3.89
N ALA A 88 21.33 0.93 -4.51
CA ALA A 88 21.22 2.39 -4.36
C ALA A 88 20.82 2.97 -5.72
N PRO A 89 19.59 3.48 -5.90
CA PRO A 89 18.51 3.68 -4.91
C PRO A 89 17.84 2.38 -4.42
N GLN A 90 17.23 2.44 -3.22
CA GLN A 90 16.51 1.32 -2.60
C GLN A 90 15.32 0.91 -3.49
N LEU A 91 15.28 -0.37 -3.85
CA LEU A 91 14.26 -0.96 -4.70
C LEU A 91 13.23 -1.72 -3.87
N TRP A 92 11.98 -1.60 -4.25
CA TRP A 92 10.86 -2.19 -3.51
C TRP A 92 10.09 -3.15 -4.39
N ARG A 93 9.91 -4.38 -3.93
CA ARG A 93 9.14 -5.41 -4.65
C ARG A 93 8.02 -5.92 -3.76
N ILE A 94 6.94 -6.41 -4.39
CA ILE A 94 5.88 -7.12 -3.67
C ILE A 94 6.39 -8.49 -3.22
N ARG A 95 6.12 -8.81 -1.96
CA ARG A 95 6.26 -10.16 -1.44
C ARG A 95 5.02 -10.95 -1.86
N LYS A 96 5.20 -11.99 -2.67
CA LYS A 96 4.14 -12.91 -3.12
C LYS A 96 4.28 -14.25 -2.43
#